data_AF-A0A8D0DPU8-F1
#
_entry.id   AF-A0A8D0DPU8-F1
#
_cell.length_a   1.000
_cell.length_b   1.000
_cell.length_c   1.000
_cell.angle_alpha   90.00
_cell.angle_beta   90.00
_cell.angle_gamma   90.00
#
_symmetry.space_group_name_H-M   'P 1'
#
loop_
_entity.id
_entity.type
_entity.pdbx_description
1 polymer ?
#
loop_
_entity_poly.entity_id
_entity_poly.type
_entity_poly.pdbx_seq_one_letter_code
_entity_poly.pdbx_strand_id
1 'polypeptide(L)'
;MESGMRTAAPSCGVCSEAFWQRFSGRQEARMLELMGYGLVGSILASVLASLYLGLPYGRYSTSSFGPPVPARFAWTVQEAPAFFIPLMLIVCSNGARLGFWPNLILLAFFLIHYANRAFIYPCLIRGGKPTPAIPFFMAFVYCTYNGYLQGRSLSNYAEYPSDWLTDPRFILGSIGWLSGLLINLHSDYILRNLRKPGETGYKIPRGGLFEYVTGANFFGEIVEWFGFALASCTVESTAFAISTMLILGRRAYMHHCWYHTKFEDYPKSRKILIPCIF
;
A
#
# COMPACT_ATOMS: atom_id res chain seq x y z
N MET A 1 26.89 -40.03 -15.82
CA MET A 1 26.98 -38.80 -16.63
C MET A 1 25.59 -38.54 -17.20
N GLU A 2 24.69 -38.01 -16.37
CA GLU A 2 23.32 -37.67 -16.81
C GLU A 2 23.20 -36.15 -16.84
N SER A 3 23.14 -35.63 -18.06
CA SER A 3 22.91 -34.23 -18.39
C SER A 3 21.43 -33.92 -18.17
N GLY A 4 21.11 -33.30 -17.03
CA GLY A 4 19.78 -32.77 -16.74
C GLY A 4 19.46 -31.57 -17.61
N MET A 5 18.67 -31.79 -18.65
CA MET A 5 18.12 -30.80 -19.55
C MET A 5 17.25 -29.80 -18.76
N ARG A 6 17.77 -28.59 -18.50
CA ARG A 6 16.95 -27.48 -18.00
C ARG A 6 16.05 -27.01 -19.14
N THR A 7 14.78 -27.37 -19.09
CA THR A 7 13.75 -26.78 -19.94
C THR A 7 13.61 -25.30 -19.58
N ALA A 8 14.14 -24.42 -20.42
CA ALA A 8 13.87 -22.99 -20.34
C ALA A 8 12.37 -22.78 -20.57
N ALA A 9 11.71 -22.06 -19.66
CA ALA A 9 10.32 -21.66 -19.83
C ALA A 9 10.18 -20.83 -21.12
N PRO A 10 9.07 -20.96 -21.88
CA PRO A 10 8.90 -20.24 -23.12
C PRO A 10 8.86 -18.73 -22.84
N SER A 11 9.77 -17.99 -23.50
CA SER A 11 9.81 -16.54 -23.44
C SER A 11 8.50 -15.99 -24.04
N CYS A 12 7.65 -15.40 -23.20
CA CYS A 12 6.51 -14.63 -23.65
C CYS A 12 7.01 -13.48 -24.55
N GLY A 13 6.65 -13.48 -25.83
CA GLY A 13 7.13 -12.52 -26.83
C GLY A 13 6.79 -11.05 -26.53
N VAL A 14 5.88 -10.78 -25.59
CA VAL A 14 5.56 -9.42 -25.10
C VAL A 14 6.62 -8.90 -24.12
N CYS A 15 7.40 -9.79 -23.52
CA CYS A 15 8.30 -9.50 -22.39
C CYS A 15 9.80 -9.51 -22.77
N SER A 16 10.15 -9.69 -24.05
CA SER A 16 11.54 -9.89 -24.51
C SER A 16 12.44 -8.64 -24.51
N GLU A 17 11.88 -7.44 -24.30
CA GLU A 17 12.65 -6.18 -24.16
C GLU A 17 12.36 -5.44 -22.84
N ALA A 18 11.83 -6.15 -21.85
CA ALA A 18 11.47 -5.51 -20.60
C ALA A 18 12.72 -4.97 -19.86
N PHE A 19 12.61 -3.78 -19.27
CA PHE A 19 13.73 -3.10 -18.58
C PHE A 19 14.42 -3.99 -17.52
N TRP A 20 13.68 -4.86 -16.83
CA TRP A 20 14.22 -5.79 -15.82
C TRP A 20 15.02 -6.95 -16.39
N GLN A 21 15.10 -7.13 -17.71
CA GLN A 21 16.01 -8.09 -18.34
C GLN A 21 17.42 -7.52 -18.57
N ARG A 22 17.60 -6.19 -18.44
CA ARG A 22 18.90 -5.52 -18.59
C ARG A 22 19.83 -5.73 -17.39
N PHE A 23 19.27 -5.99 -16.22
CA PHE A 23 20.00 -6.29 -15.00
C PHE A 23 19.56 -7.67 -14.50
N SER A 24 20.47 -8.45 -13.93
CA SER A 24 20.13 -9.75 -13.33
C SER A 24 21.08 -10.12 -12.20
N GLY A 25 20.69 -11.12 -11.40
CA GLY A 25 21.50 -11.60 -10.27
C GLY A 25 21.72 -10.53 -9.20
N ARG A 26 22.93 -10.48 -8.63
CA ARG A 26 23.27 -9.60 -7.49
C ARG A 26 23.14 -8.10 -7.79
N GLN A 27 23.37 -7.69 -9.04
CA GLN A 27 23.27 -6.28 -9.43
C GLN A 27 21.82 -5.80 -9.34
N GLU A 28 20.88 -6.63 -9.79
CA GLU A 28 19.45 -6.30 -9.71
C GLU A 28 18.96 -6.33 -8.25
N ALA A 29 19.37 -7.31 -7.45
CA ALA A 29 19.04 -7.34 -6.02
C ALA A 29 19.47 -6.04 -5.31
N ARG A 30 20.71 -5.59 -5.55
CA ARG A 30 21.20 -4.31 -5.01
C ARG A 30 20.43 -3.10 -5.55
N MET A 31 20.01 -3.14 -6.82
CA MET A 31 19.17 -2.09 -7.39
C MET A 31 17.82 -2.00 -6.66
N LEU A 32 17.19 -3.13 -6.34
CA LEU A 32 15.93 -3.16 -5.58
C LEU A 32 16.11 -2.59 -4.17
N GLU A 33 17.19 -2.90 -3.47
CA GLU A 33 17.50 -2.29 -2.17
C GLU A 33 17.67 -0.76 -2.28
N LEU A 34 18.44 -0.29 -3.27
CA LEU A 34 18.62 1.13 -3.53
C LEU A 34 17.30 1.82 -3.89
N MET A 35 16.43 1.13 -4.63
CA MET A 35 15.07 1.59 -4.90
C MET A 35 14.26 1.72 -3.61
N GLY A 36 14.36 0.75 -2.70
CA GLY A 36 13.75 0.83 -1.36
C GLY A 36 14.21 2.07 -0.57
N TYR A 37 15.52 2.33 -0.51
CA TYR A 37 16.04 3.53 0.15
C TYR A 37 15.58 4.83 -0.55
N GLY A 38 15.59 4.85 -1.88
CA GLY A 38 15.09 5.97 -2.68
C GLY A 38 13.59 6.25 -2.44
N LEU A 39 12.79 5.20 -2.26
CA LEU A 39 11.37 5.31 -1.91
C LEU A 39 11.19 6.01 -0.57
N VAL A 40 11.90 5.57 0.47
CA VAL A 40 11.82 6.21 1.79
C VAL A 40 12.27 7.66 1.73
N GLY A 41 13.40 7.94 1.07
CA GLY A 41 13.92 9.31 0.93
C GLY A 41 12.97 10.25 0.20
N SER A 42 12.40 9.81 -0.93
CA SER A 42 11.45 10.60 -1.71
C SER A 42 10.13 10.85 -0.98
N ILE A 43 9.62 9.86 -0.23
CA ILE A 43 8.42 10.02 0.58
C ILE A 43 8.67 10.94 1.78
N LEU A 44 9.82 10.81 2.45
CA LEU A 44 10.19 11.71 3.53
C LEU A 44 10.26 13.16 3.03
N ALA A 45 10.95 13.40 1.91
CA ALA A 45 11.01 14.73 1.29
C ALA A 45 9.60 15.26 0.93
N SER A 46 8.74 14.40 0.39
CA SER A 46 7.36 14.75 0.03
C SER A 46 6.50 15.09 1.26
N VAL A 47 6.65 14.34 2.35
CA VAL A 47 5.96 14.62 3.63
C VAL A 47 6.45 15.93 4.24
N LEU A 48 7.75 16.20 4.21
CA LEU A 48 8.33 17.47 4.66
C LEU A 48 7.84 18.64 3.81
N ALA A 49 7.80 18.49 2.48
CA ALA A 49 7.22 19.50 1.58
C ALA A 49 5.72 19.73 1.87
N SER A 50 4.98 18.68 2.20
CA SER A 50 3.56 18.76 2.56
C SER A 50 3.28 19.50 3.87
N LEU A 51 4.31 19.75 4.70
CA LEU A 51 4.20 20.63 5.86
C LEU A 51 3.85 22.06 5.43
N TYR A 52 4.33 22.48 4.26
CA TYR A 52 4.16 23.83 3.72
C TYR A 52 3.10 23.89 2.61
N LEU A 53 3.03 22.86 1.75
CA LEU A 53 2.16 22.86 0.56
C LEU A 53 0.78 22.21 0.80
N GLY A 54 0.60 21.47 1.89
CA GLY A 54 -0.59 20.65 2.14
C GLY A 54 -0.67 19.37 1.27
N LEU A 55 -1.70 18.55 1.49
CA LEU A 55 -1.96 17.30 0.74
C LEU A 55 -3.32 17.37 0.02
N PRO A 56 -3.36 17.79 -1.26
CA PRO A 56 -4.56 18.30 -1.92
C PRO A 56 -5.40 17.17 -2.55
N TYR A 57 -6.01 16.33 -1.72
CA TYR A 57 -7.03 15.38 -2.17
C TYR A 57 -8.08 15.14 -1.10
N GLY A 58 -9.23 14.56 -1.46
CA GLY A 58 -10.33 14.31 -0.53
C GLY A 58 -10.83 15.61 0.11
N ARG A 59 -10.86 15.69 1.44
CA ARG A 59 -11.34 16.89 2.16
C ARG A 59 -10.51 18.16 1.94
N TYR A 60 -9.28 18.02 1.46
CA TYR A 60 -8.37 19.15 1.16
C TYR A 60 -8.19 19.39 -0.35
N SER A 61 -9.03 18.79 -1.19
CA SER A 61 -8.94 18.95 -2.64
C SER A 61 -9.10 20.42 -3.07
N THR A 62 -8.20 20.89 -3.93
CA THR A 62 -8.23 22.21 -4.57
C THR A 62 -8.00 22.06 -6.08
N SER A 63 -8.45 23.02 -6.89
CA SER A 63 -8.26 23.04 -8.34
C SER A 63 -6.81 23.34 -8.76
N SER A 64 -5.99 23.85 -7.85
CA SER A 64 -4.58 24.21 -8.10
C SER A 64 -3.70 23.01 -8.44
N PHE A 65 -4.13 21.78 -8.14
CA PHE A 65 -3.36 20.55 -8.36
C PHE A 65 -3.87 19.72 -9.56
N GLY A 66 -4.42 20.44 -10.55
CA GLY A 66 -4.86 19.87 -11.83
C GLY A 66 -6.36 19.63 -11.91
N PRO A 67 -6.85 19.24 -13.10
CA PRO A 67 -8.27 19.02 -13.34
C PRO A 67 -8.83 17.88 -12.47
N PRO A 68 -10.13 17.92 -12.14
CA PRO A 68 -10.77 16.90 -11.31
C PRO A 68 -10.91 15.58 -12.07
N VAL A 69 -10.41 14.49 -11.48
CA VAL A 69 -10.61 13.12 -11.95
C VAL A 69 -11.71 12.45 -11.12
N PRO A 70 -12.70 11.77 -11.73
CA PRO A 70 -13.75 11.07 -10.99
C PRO A 70 -13.17 10.08 -9.98
N ALA A 71 -13.61 10.17 -8.72
CA ALA A 71 -12.97 9.45 -7.62
C ALA A 71 -12.87 7.94 -7.83
N ARG A 72 -13.93 7.28 -8.31
CA ARG A 72 -13.91 5.83 -8.58
C ARG A 72 -12.87 5.45 -9.62
N PHE A 73 -12.81 6.20 -10.72
CA PHE A 73 -11.82 5.99 -11.77
C PHE A 73 -10.41 6.24 -11.26
N ALA A 74 -10.18 7.35 -10.56
CA ALA A 74 -8.88 7.67 -9.98
C ALA A 74 -8.37 6.55 -9.07
N TRP A 75 -9.19 6.10 -8.12
CA TRP A 75 -8.81 5.04 -7.18
C TRP A 75 -8.59 3.68 -7.86
N THR A 76 -9.41 3.29 -8.83
CA THR A 76 -9.17 2.04 -9.57
C THR A 76 -7.87 2.10 -10.36
N VAL A 77 -7.66 3.17 -11.12
CA VAL A 77 -6.51 3.25 -12.04
C VAL A 77 -5.20 3.51 -11.28
N GLN A 78 -5.19 4.35 -10.25
CA GLN A 78 -3.96 4.65 -9.53
C GLN A 78 -3.41 3.44 -8.75
N GLU A 79 -4.28 2.56 -8.24
CA GLU A 79 -3.89 1.41 -7.40
C GLU A 79 -3.65 0.14 -8.23
N ALA A 80 -4.28 0.02 -9.41
CA ALA A 80 -4.19 -1.16 -10.27
C ALA A 80 -2.75 -1.62 -10.61
N PRO A 81 -1.76 -0.74 -10.84
CA PRO A 81 -0.39 -1.17 -11.11
C PRO A 81 0.21 -2.05 -10.00
N ALA A 82 -0.10 -1.76 -8.74
CA ALA A 82 0.40 -2.58 -7.62
C ALA A 82 -0.24 -3.98 -7.58
N PHE A 83 -1.36 -4.20 -8.27
CA PHE A 83 -1.89 -5.55 -8.49
C PHE A 83 -1.32 -6.21 -9.75
N PHE A 84 -1.38 -5.51 -10.89
CA PHE A 84 -1.05 -6.10 -12.18
C PHE A 84 0.45 -6.30 -12.42
N ILE A 85 1.32 -5.45 -11.87
CA ILE A 85 2.77 -5.59 -12.07
C ILE A 85 3.30 -6.84 -11.39
N PRO A 86 3.01 -7.13 -10.10
CA PRO A 86 3.42 -8.40 -9.50
C PRO A 86 2.87 -9.61 -10.25
N LEU A 87 1.62 -9.56 -10.74
CA LEU A 87 1.06 -10.64 -11.57
C LEU A 87 1.81 -10.82 -12.90
N MET A 88 2.14 -9.72 -13.57
CA MET A 88 2.95 -9.76 -14.79
C MET A 88 4.33 -10.36 -14.50
N LEU A 89 4.96 -9.97 -13.39
CA LEU A 89 6.26 -10.50 -12.98
C LEU A 89 6.18 -11.99 -12.65
N ILE A 90 5.13 -12.46 -11.98
CA ILE A 90 4.89 -13.88 -11.72
C ILE A 90 4.96 -14.70 -13.01
N VAL A 91 4.41 -14.18 -14.11
CA VAL A 91 4.37 -14.86 -15.41
C VAL A 91 5.63 -14.64 -16.25
N CYS A 92 6.20 -13.43 -16.26
CA CYS A 92 7.26 -13.05 -17.20
C CYS A 92 8.70 -13.08 -16.64
N SER A 93 8.89 -13.28 -15.33
CA SER A 93 10.20 -13.05 -14.69
C SER A 93 11.03 -14.31 -14.41
N ASN A 94 10.65 -15.46 -14.98
CA ASN A 94 11.11 -16.82 -14.64
C ASN A 94 10.77 -17.28 -13.20
N GLY A 95 10.44 -16.36 -12.29
CA GLY A 95 9.88 -16.70 -10.98
C GLY A 95 10.76 -17.60 -10.11
N ALA A 96 12.06 -17.32 -10.03
CA ALA A 96 13.04 -18.20 -9.37
C ALA A 96 12.70 -18.56 -7.90
N ARG A 97 11.87 -17.76 -7.23
CA ARG A 97 11.42 -17.99 -5.85
C ARG A 97 9.95 -18.39 -5.73
N LEU A 98 9.21 -18.47 -6.82
CA LEU A 98 7.79 -18.84 -6.80
C LEU A 98 7.55 -20.32 -6.47
N GLY A 99 8.60 -21.16 -6.48
CA GLY A 99 8.53 -22.53 -5.99
C GLY A 99 8.52 -22.67 -4.46
N PHE A 100 8.73 -21.57 -3.72
CA PHE A 100 8.83 -21.59 -2.27
C PHE A 100 7.57 -20.99 -1.62
N TRP A 101 7.01 -21.71 -0.64
CA TRP A 101 5.77 -21.31 0.04
C TRP A 101 5.81 -19.93 0.71
N PRO A 102 6.89 -19.52 1.41
CA PRO A 102 6.97 -18.16 1.98
C PRO A 102 6.72 -17.06 0.94
N ASN A 103 7.40 -17.13 -0.21
CA ASN A 103 7.29 -16.13 -1.28
C ASN A 103 5.88 -16.09 -1.86
N LEU A 104 5.26 -17.26 -2.09
CA LEU A 104 3.89 -17.34 -2.59
C LEU A 104 2.88 -16.73 -1.63
N ILE A 105 3.00 -17.02 -0.33
CA ILE A 105 2.09 -16.50 0.69
C ILE A 105 2.26 -14.97 0.82
N LEU A 106 3.49 -14.46 0.82
CA LEU A 106 3.75 -13.03 0.91
C LEU A 106 3.27 -12.28 -0.34
N LEU A 107 3.50 -12.83 -1.54
CA LEU A 107 2.92 -12.27 -2.77
C LEU A 107 1.38 -12.28 -2.72
N ALA A 108 0.78 -13.35 -2.18
CA ALA A 108 -0.66 -13.43 -2.00
C ALA A 108 -1.17 -12.36 -1.03
N PHE A 109 -0.49 -12.09 0.09
CA PHE A 109 -0.85 -11.00 1.01
C PHE A 109 -0.90 -9.66 0.27
N PHE A 110 0.15 -9.33 -0.48
CA PHE A 110 0.22 -8.09 -1.26
C PHE A 110 -0.89 -8.02 -2.31
N LEU A 111 -1.12 -9.09 -3.07
CA LEU A 111 -2.14 -9.16 -4.11
C LEU A 111 -3.57 -9.12 -3.54
N ILE A 112 -3.84 -9.75 -2.39
CA ILE A 112 -5.15 -9.71 -1.72
C ILE A 112 -5.48 -8.28 -1.30
N HIS A 113 -4.52 -7.58 -0.68
CA HIS A 113 -4.69 -6.17 -0.34
C HIS A 113 -5.03 -5.34 -1.57
N TYR A 114 -4.21 -5.42 -2.63
CA TYR A 114 -4.41 -4.59 -3.81
C TYR A 114 -5.62 -5.01 -4.67
N ALA A 115 -6.03 -6.28 -4.63
CA ALA A 115 -7.31 -6.70 -5.21
C ALA A 115 -8.48 -5.98 -4.53
N ASN A 116 -8.44 -5.90 -3.19
CA ASN A 116 -9.43 -5.13 -2.45
C ASN A 116 -9.33 -3.64 -2.80
N ARG A 117 -8.15 -3.05 -2.67
CA ARG A 117 -7.93 -1.59 -2.78
C ARG A 117 -8.21 -1.05 -4.18
N ALA A 118 -7.87 -1.80 -5.25
CA ALA A 118 -8.04 -1.36 -6.63
C ALA A 118 -9.43 -1.68 -7.22
N PHE A 119 -10.07 -2.78 -6.81
CA PHE A 119 -11.29 -3.26 -7.48
C PHE A 119 -12.52 -3.32 -6.58
N ILE A 120 -12.37 -3.65 -5.30
CA ILE A 120 -13.50 -3.75 -4.38
C ILE A 120 -13.80 -2.38 -3.75
N TYR A 121 -12.79 -1.75 -3.17
CA TYR A 121 -12.91 -0.46 -2.49
C TYR A 121 -13.52 0.62 -3.40
N PRO A 122 -13.06 0.83 -4.65
CA PRO A 122 -13.59 1.90 -5.50
C PRO A 122 -15.05 1.67 -5.90
N CYS A 123 -15.45 0.42 -6.14
CA CYS A 123 -16.84 0.04 -6.38
C CYS A 123 -17.76 0.39 -5.21
N LEU A 124 -17.22 0.37 -3.98
CA LEU A 124 -17.95 0.66 -2.75
C LEU A 124 -17.89 2.14 -2.32
N ILE A 125 -17.17 3.00 -3.05
CA ILE A 125 -17.12 4.44 -2.75
C ILE A 125 -18.52 5.06 -2.91
N ARG A 126 -19.01 5.67 -1.83
CA ARG A 126 -20.31 6.39 -1.76
C ARG A 126 -20.08 7.89 -1.66
N GLY A 127 -20.28 8.57 -2.79
CA GLY A 127 -19.91 9.98 -2.93
C GLY A 127 -18.40 10.19 -2.78
N GLY A 128 -17.93 11.43 -2.87
CA GLY A 128 -16.51 11.75 -2.77
C GLY A 128 -16.18 12.93 -3.64
N LYS A 129 -15.28 13.80 -3.14
CA LYS A 129 -14.74 14.87 -3.98
C LYS A 129 -13.87 14.22 -5.07
N PRO A 130 -13.90 14.73 -6.32
CA PRO A 130 -12.96 14.32 -7.35
C PRO A 130 -11.52 14.43 -6.85
N THR A 131 -10.64 13.56 -7.35
CA THR A 131 -9.22 13.59 -7.05
C THR A 131 -8.52 14.52 -8.05
N PRO A 132 -7.69 15.48 -7.63
CA PRO A 132 -6.93 16.29 -8.58
C PRO A 132 -5.94 15.43 -9.38
N ALA A 133 -5.73 15.76 -10.66
CA ALA A 133 -4.95 14.94 -11.58
C ALA A 133 -3.49 14.71 -11.14
N ILE A 134 -2.85 15.68 -10.50
CA ILE A 134 -1.44 15.54 -10.06
C ILE A 134 -1.30 14.47 -8.96
N PRO A 135 -2.02 14.53 -7.82
CA PRO A 135 -2.03 13.45 -6.83
C PRO A 135 -2.40 12.08 -7.39
N PHE A 136 -3.36 12.03 -8.32
CA PHE A 136 -3.75 10.80 -9.01
C PHE A 136 -2.57 10.19 -9.77
N PHE A 137 -1.87 10.99 -10.58
CA PHE A 137 -0.71 10.52 -11.34
C PHE A 137 0.47 10.12 -10.43
N MET A 138 0.71 10.88 -9.37
CA MET A 138 1.73 10.53 -8.37
C MET A 138 1.43 9.18 -7.70
N ALA A 139 0.17 8.91 -7.35
CA ALA A 139 -0.24 7.63 -6.79
C ALA A 139 -0.07 6.48 -7.80
N PHE A 140 -0.40 6.71 -9.07
CA PHE A 140 -0.16 5.74 -10.15
C PHE A 140 1.32 5.38 -10.28
N VAL A 141 2.21 6.38 -10.31
CA VAL A 141 3.66 6.18 -10.37
C VAL A 141 4.16 5.43 -9.14
N TYR A 142 3.68 5.81 -7.95
CA TYR A 142 4.02 5.15 -6.70
C TYR A 142 3.60 3.67 -6.70
N CYS A 143 2.37 3.36 -7.08
CA CYS A 143 1.88 1.97 -7.13
C CYS A 143 2.61 1.15 -8.20
N THR A 144 2.99 1.78 -9.31
CA THR A 144 3.83 1.14 -10.34
C THR A 144 5.19 0.77 -9.77
N TYR A 145 5.83 1.73 -9.11
CA TYR A 145 7.15 1.56 -8.50
C TYR A 145 7.12 0.51 -7.39
N ASN A 146 6.20 0.63 -6.45
CA ASN A 146 6.08 -0.29 -5.31
C ASN A 146 5.62 -1.68 -5.74
N GLY A 147 4.70 -1.78 -6.70
CA GLY A 147 4.29 -3.05 -7.30
C GLY A 147 5.47 -3.80 -7.93
N TYR A 148 6.30 -3.08 -8.69
CA TYR A 148 7.54 -3.66 -9.22
C TYR A 148 8.50 -4.07 -8.10
N LEU A 149 8.72 -3.19 -7.12
CA LEU A 149 9.67 -3.40 -6.03
C LEU A 149 9.32 -4.66 -5.21
N GLN A 150 8.09 -4.78 -4.72
CA GLN A 150 7.65 -5.94 -3.93
C GLN A 150 7.54 -7.19 -4.80
N GLY A 151 6.94 -7.05 -5.98
CA GLY A 151 6.72 -8.16 -6.90
C GLY A 151 8.05 -8.82 -7.30
N ARG A 152 9.03 -8.02 -7.75
CA ARG A 152 10.32 -8.50 -8.22
C ARG A 152 11.18 -9.07 -7.09
N SER A 153 11.18 -8.41 -5.93
CA SER A 153 11.91 -8.89 -4.75
C SER A 153 11.41 -10.28 -4.36
N LEU A 154 10.09 -10.44 -4.17
CA LEU A 154 9.51 -11.70 -3.72
C LEU A 154 9.47 -12.79 -4.80
N SER A 155 9.34 -12.46 -6.09
CA SER A 155 9.29 -13.48 -7.15
C SER A 155 10.67 -14.05 -7.51
N ASN A 156 11.77 -13.33 -7.25
CA ASN A 156 13.09 -13.70 -7.76
C ASN A 156 14.24 -13.64 -6.76
N TYR A 157 14.21 -12.77 -5.75
CA TYR A 157 15.39 -12.45 -4.95
C TYR A 157 15.28 -12.82 -3.48
N ALA A 158 14.11 -12.67 -2.86
CA ALA A 158 13.93 -12.98 -1.46
C ALA A 158 14.14 -14.48 -1.18
N GLU A 159 15.15 -14.78 -0.37
CA GLU A 159 15.50 -16.14 0.06
C GLU A 159 15.07 -16.34 1.51
N TYR A 160 14.40 -17.46 1.77
CA TYR A 160 13.94 -17.83 3.11
C TYR A 160 14.48 -19.21 3.50
N PRO A 161 14.86 -19.41 4.77
CA PRO A 161 15.11 -20.73 5.32
C PRO A 161 13.93 -21.69 5.12
N SER A 162 14.19 -23.01 5.11
CA SER A 162 13.14 -24.02 4.90
C SER A 162 12.06 -24.02 5.98
N ASP A 163 12.41 -23.58 7.19
CA ASP A 163 11.55 -23.48 8.37
C ASP A 163 10.92 -22.09 8.56
N TRP A 164 11.05 -21.18 7.58
CA TRP A 164 10.58 -19.79 7.70
C TRP A 164 9.09 -19.66 8.06
N LEU A 165 8.23 -20.55 7.56
CA LEU A 165 6.80 -20.52 7.89
C LEU A 165 6.51 -20.74 9.37
N THR A 166 7.43 -21.41 10.08
CA THR A 166 7.35 -21.63 11.54
C THR A 166 8.17 -20.62 12.33
N ASP A 167 8.92 -19.74 11.66
CA ASP A 167 9.69 -18.69 12.32
C ASP A 167 8.73 -17.68 12.98
N PRO A 168 9.01 -17.26 14.23
CA PRO A 168 8.17 -16.28 14.93
C PRO A 168 7.93 -14.98 14.15
N ARG A 169 8.90 -14.53 13.34
CA ARG A 169 8.77 -13.32 12.50
C ARG A 169 7.71 -13.50 11.44
N PHE A 170 7.69 -14.64 10.76
CA PHE A 170 6.68 -14.94 9.75
C PHE A 170 5.28 -15.07 10.38
N ILE A 171 5.16 -15.77 11.50
CA ILE A 171 3.89 -15.96 12.21
C ILE A 171 3.34 -14.63 12.73
N LEU A 172 4.13 -13.89 13.50
CA LEU A 172 3.71 -12.61 14.08
C LEU A 172 3.47 -11.58 12.98
N GLY A 173 4.29 -11.56 11.93
CA GLY A 173 4.11 -10.70 10.78
C GLY A 173 2.82 -11.00 10.02
N SER A 174 2.49 -12.27 9.81
CA SER A 174 1.22 -12.69 9.17
C SER A 174 0.00 -12.33 10.01
N ILE A 175 0.08 -12.51 11.34
CA ILE A 175 -0.98 -12.08 12.26
C ILE A 175 -1.14 -10.55 12.22
N GLY A 176 -0.05 -9.80 12.22
CA GLY A 176 -0.05 -8.35 12.08
C GLY A 176 -0.67 -7.89 10.77
N TRP A 177 -0.27 -8.52 9.66
CA TRP A 177 -0.83 -8.26 8.33
C TRP A 177 -2.35 -8.46 8.32
N LEU A 178 -2.83 -9.64 8.75
CA LEU A 178 -4.26 -9.94 8.74
C LEU A 178 -5.05 -9.02 9.69
N SER A 179 -4.54 -8.77 10.89
CA SER A 179 -5.20 -7.90 11.86
C SER A 179 -5.31 -6.47 11.34
N GLY A 180 -4.24 -5.96 10.73
CA GLY A 180 -4.21 -4.64 10.11
C GLY A 180 -5.21 -4.51 8.96
N LEU A 181 -5.24 -5.49 8.06
CA LEU A 181 -6.19 -5.55 6.95
C LEU A 181 -7.64 -5.53 7.47
N LEU A 182 -7.97 -6.35 8.47
CA LEU A 182 -9.31 -6.40 9.04
C LEU A 182 -9.73 -5.06 9.68
N ILE A 183 -8.81 -4.40 10.40
CA ILE A 183 -9.05 -3.06 10.96
C ILE A 183 -9.29 -2.04 9.84
N ASN A 184 -8.48 -2.08 8.77
CA ASN A 184 -8.62 -1.18 7.63
C ASN A 184 -9.99 -1.36 6.95
N LEU A 185 -10.34 -2.60 6.61
CA LEU A 185 -11.62 -2.94 5.95
C LEU A 185 -12.83 -2.53 6.80
N HIS A 186 -12.80 -2.81 8.09
CA HIS A 186 -13.87 -2.45 9.03
C HIS A 186 -14.00 -0.93 9.15
N SER A 187 -12.88 -0.22 9.27
CA SER A 187 -12.87 1.24 9.40
C SER A 187 -13.35 1.93 8.11
N ASP A 188 -12.92 1.46 6.96
CA ASP A 188 -13.40 1.95 5.66
C ASP A 188 -14.89 1.64 5.49
N TYR A 189 -15.38 0.49 5.98
CA TYR A 189 -16.82 0.19 6.00
C TYR A 189 -17.58 1.22 6.83
N ILE A 190 -17.12 1.56 8.04
CA ILE A 190 -17.75 2.61 8.87
C ILE A 190 -17.78 3.94 8.09
N LEU A 191 -16.64 4.38 7.56
CA LEU A 191 -16.53 5.66 6.85
C LEU A 191 -17.47 5.76 5.64
N ARG A 192 -17.60 4.69 4.85
CA ARG A 192 -18.49 4.63 3.68
C ARG A 192 -19.97 4.67 4.07
N ASN A 193 -20.33 4.17 5.25
CA ASN A 193 -21.70 4.14 5.75
C ASN A 193 -22.09 5.37 6.59
N LEU A 194 -21.18 6.34 6.78
CA LEU A 194 -21.53 7.63 7.41
C LEU A 194 -22.54 8.43 6.59
N ARG A 195 -22.60 8.19 5.28
CA ARG A 195 -23.49 8.90 4.35
C ARG A 195 -24.50 7.94 3.74
N LYS A 196 -25.76 8.34 3.75
CA LYS A 196 -26.76 7.72 2.86
C LYS A 196 -26.50 8.15 1.41
N PRO A 197 -26.91 7.35 0.40
CA PRO A 197 -26.82 7.78 -1.00
C PRO A 197 -27.48 9.15 -1.20
N GLY A 198 -26.75 10.11 -1.78
CA GLY A 198 -27.22 11.48 -1.99
C GLY A 198 -26.89 12.48 -0.86
N GLU A 199 -26.50 12.02 0.33
CA GLU A 199 -26.09 12.94 1.41
C GLU A 199 -24.71 13.56 1.13
N THR A 200 -24.64 14.89 1.31
CA THR A 200 -23.39 15.65 1.27
C THR A 200 -22.99 16.09 2.69
N GLY A 201 -21.72 16.45 2.88
CA GLY A 201 -21.19 16.85 4.20
C GLY A 201 -20.41 15.77 4.93
N TYR A 202 -19.66 16.16 5.96
CA TYR A 202 -18.85 15.25 6.77
C TYR A 202 -19.56 14.98 8.10
N LYS A 203 -19.31 13.80 8.69
CA LYS A 203 -19.81 13.41 10.01
C LYS A 203 -18.66 12.85 10.85
N ILE A 204 -18.83 12.84 12.16
CA ILE A 204 -17.88 12.20 13.09
C ILE A 204 -18.03 10.68 12.99
N PRO A 205 -16.97 9.92 12.66
CA PRO A 205 -17.04 8.46 12.68
C PRO A 205 -17.19 7.93 14.10
N ARG A 206 -18.07 6.94 14.28
CA ARG A 206 -18.34 6.25 15.56
C ARG A 206 -18.29 4.73 15.32
N GLY A 207 -17.98 3.99 16.38
CA GLY A 207 -17.84 2.53 16.37
C GLY A 207 -16.43 2.04 16.09
N GLY A 208 -16.14 0.81 16.52
CA GLY A 208 -14.84 0.16 16.35
C GLY A 208 -13.69 1.01 16.90
N LEU A 209 -12.57 1.03 16.17
CA LEU A 209 -11.37 1.74 16.61
C LEU A 209 -11.49 3.28 16.51
N PHE A 210 -12.51 3.80 15.80
CA PHE A 210 -12.76 5.24 15.77
C PHE A 210 -13.12 5.83 17.13
N GLU A 211 -13.54 5.00 18.10
CA GLU A 211 -13.75 5.47 19.48
C GLU A 211 -12.46 5.93 20.17
N TYR A 212 -11.32 5.42 19.72
CA TYR A 212 -10.01 5.72 20.31
C TYR A 212 -9.18 6.65 19.44
N VAL A 213 -9.23 6.52 18.11
CA VAL A 213 -8.35 7.23 17.18
C VAL A 213 -9.09 7.83 15.98
N THR A 214 -8.58 8.94 15.46
CA THR A 214 -9.16 9.58 14.27
C THR A 214 -8.90 8.80 12.99
N GLY A 215 -7.68 8.31 12.81
CA GLY A 215 -7.23 7.61 11.61
C GLY A 215 -7.32 6.10 11.74
N ALA A 216 -8.46 5.54 12.16
CA ALA A 216 -8.57 4.10 12.42
C ALA A 216 -8.23 3.22 11.21
N ASN A 217 -8.68 3.60 10.01
CA ASN A 217 -8.33 2.89 8.78
C ASN A 217 -6.83 2.99 8.46
N PHE A 218 -6.24 4.17 8.67
CA PHE A 218 -4.81 4.39 8.51
C PHE A 218 -3.96 3.58 9.50
N PHE A 219 -4.41 3.48 10.76
CA PHE A 219 -3.75 2.65 11.76
C PHE A 219 -3.74 1.17 11.33
N GLY A 220 -4.88 0.65 10.89
CA GLY A 220 -4.98 -0.71 10.37
C GLY A 220 -4.00 -0.96 9.22
N GLU A 221 -3.94 -0.04 8.26
CA GLU A 221 -3.04 -0.17 7.10
C GLU A 221 -1.55 -0.08 7.48
N ILE A 222 -1.20 0.74 8.48
CA ILE A 222 0.17 0.80 9.00
C ILE A 222 0.54 -0.53 9.68
N VAL A 223 -0.33 -1.05 10.54
CA VAL A 223 -0.13 -2.37 11.20
C VAL A 223 -0.01 -3.47 10.16
N GLU A 224 -0.84 -3.41 9.10
CA GLU A 224 -0.82 -4.38 8.00
C GLU A 224 0.57 -4.44 7.34
N TRP A 225 1.10 -3.28 6.94
CA TRP A 225 2.37 -3.23 6.21
C TRP A 225 3.59 -3.45 7.08
N PHE A 226 3.57 -3.08 8.37
CA PHE A 226 4.61 -3.49 9.31
C PHE A 226 4.59 -5.01 9.57
N GLY A 227 3.40 -5.62 9.64
CA GLY A 227 3.27 -7.08 9.70
C GLY A 227 3.84 -7.75 8.44
N PHE A 228 3.50 -7.23 7.27
CA PHE A 228 4.06 -7.69 5.99
C PHE A 228 5.59 -7.56 5.94
N ALA A 229 6.15 -6.44 6.38
CA ALA A 229 7.60 -6.22 6.45
C ALA A 229 8.28 -7.19 7.42
N LEU A 230 7.66 -7.46 8.58
CA LEU A 230 8.17 -8.42 9.55
C LEU A 230 8.16 -9.85 8.99
N ALA A 231 7.11 -10.25 8.27
CA ALA A 231 7.04 -11.58 7.67
C ALA A 231 7.96 -11.73 6.44
N SER A 232 8.13 -10.65 5.68
CA SER A 232 8.97 -10.62 4.48
C SER A 232 10.46 -10.49 4.80
N CYS A 233 10.83 -9.82 5.89
CA CYS A 233 12.21 -9.50 6.28
C CYS A 233 13.07 -8.95 5.12
N THR A 234 12.49 -8.14 4.24
CA THR A 234 13.21 -7.51 3.12
C THR A 234 13.36 -6.00 3.30
N VAL A 235 14.36 -5.41 2.66
CA VAL A 235 14.58 -3.95 2.67
C VAL A 235 13.40 -3.25 1.99
N GLU A 236 12.90 -3.83 0.90
CA GLU A 236 11.81 -3.36 0.07
C GLU A 236 10.49 -3.28 0.83
N SER A 237 10.14 -4.34 1.56
CA SER A 237 8.91 -4.39 2.36
C SER A 237 8.99 -3.45 3.56
N THR A 238 10.16 -3.35 4.19
CA THR A 238 10.41 -2.38 5.28
C THR A 238 10.32 -0.94 4.80
N ALA A 239 10.92 -0.64 3.63
CA ALA A 239 10.82 0.67 2.99
C ALA A 239 9.36 1.04 2.73
N PHE A 240 8.56 0.10 2.21
CA PHE A 240 7.14 0.32 1.98
C PHE A 240 6.37 0.59 3.28
N ALA A 241 6.59 -0.19 4.33
CA ALA A 241 5.95 0.03 5.63
C ALA A 241 6.26 1.42 6.22
N ILE A 242 7.52 1.84 6.17
CA ILE A 242 7.95 3.18 6.62
C ILE A 242 7.30 4.27 5.77
N SER A 243 7.34 4.14 4.44
CA SER A 243 6.71 5.10 3.53
C SER A 243 5.21 5.23 3.80
N THR A 244 4.50 4.12 4.00
CA THR A 244 3.07 4.13 4.34
C THR A 244 2.81 4.84 5.66
N MET A 245 3.61 4.55 6.69
CA MET A 245 3.51 5.24 7.98
C MET A 245 3.70 6.74 7.86
N LEU A 246 4.68 7.21 7.08
CA LEU A 246 4.95 8.63 6.90
C LEU A 246 3.77 9.35 6.20
N ILE A 247 3.25 8.76 5.11
CA ILE A 247 2.14 9.34 4.34
C ILE A 247 0.86 9.35 5.17
N LEU A 248 0.50 8.18 5.73
CA LEU A 248 -0.76 8.00 6.44
C LEU A 248 -0.74 8.65 7.82
N GLY A 249 0.41 8.67 8.50
CA GLY A 249 0.58 9.39 9.78
C GLY A 249 0.39 10.89 9.61
N ARG A 250 1.02 11.49 8.59
CA ARG A 250 0.77 12.90 8.24
C ARG A 250 -0.70 13.15 7.91
N ARG A 251 -1.32 12.23 7.15
CA ARG A 251 -2.72 12.34 6.76
C ARG A 251 -3.67 12.26 7.98
N ALA A 252 -3.41 11.34 8.90
CA ALA A 252 -4.16 11.17 10.13
C ALA A 252 -4.10 12.44 10.99
N TYR A 253 -2.92 13.02 11.14
CA TYR A 253 -2.72 14.29 11.87
C TYR A 253 -3.57 15.40 11.26
N MET A 254 -3.51 15.59 9.94
CA MET A 254 -4.33 16.59 9.26
C MET A 254 -5.82 16.34 9.47
N HIS A 255 -6.26 15.07 9.45
CA HIS A 255 -7.66 14.71 9.71
C HIS A 255 -8.08 15.05 11.12
N HIS A 256 -7.22 14.78 12.11
CA HIS A 256 -7.45 15.08 13.52
C HIS A 256 -7.63 16.59 13.74
N CYS A 257 -6.69 17.41 13.27
CA CYS A 257 -6.81 18.88 13.36
C CYS A 257 -8.10 19.38 12.69
N TRP A 258 -8.39 18.88 11.49
CA TRP A 258 -9.58 19.30 10.76
C TRP A 258 -10.89 18.93 11.48
N TYR A 259 -10.95 17.76 12.14
CA TYR A 259 -12.14 17.37 12.90
C TYR A 259 -12.37 18.28 14.10
N HIS A 260 -11.32 18.63 14.86
CA HIS A 260 -11.41 19.59 15.97
C HIS A 260 -11.85 20.99 15.52
N THR A 261 -11.39 21.45 14.34
CA THR A 261 -11.83 22.74 13.81
C THR A 261 -13.26 22.69 13.27
N LYS A 262 -13.70 21.54 12.74
CA LYS A 262 -14.97 21.42 12.03
C LYS A 262 -16.16 21.12 12.96
N PHE A 263 -15.94 20.34 14.02
CA PHE A 263 -17.01 19.86 14.90
C PHE A 263 -16.73 20.27 16.34
N GLU A 264 -17.63 21.06 16.91
CA GLU A 264 -17.56 21.47 18.32
C GLU A 264 -17.69 20.29 19.29
N ASP A 265 -18.45 19.25 18.89
CA ASP A 265 -18.72 18.04 19.64
C ASP A 265 -17.71 16.90 19.36
N TYR A 266 -16.57 17.19 18.71
CA TYR A 266 -15.56 16.18 18.45
C TYR A 266 -14.96 15.62 19.76
N PRO A 267 -14.88 14.29 19.95
CA PRO A 267 -14.37 13.73 21.19
C PRO A 267 -12.90 14.09 21.44
N LYS A 268 -12.66 14.92 22.47
CA LYS A 268 -11.32 15.43 22.81
C LYS A 268 -10.35 14.36 23.32
N SER A 269 -10.88 13.23 23.79
CA SER A 269 -10.08 12.09 24.25
C SER A 269 -9.46 11.27 23.11
N ARG A 270 -10.00 11.37 21.88
CA ARG A 270 -9.48 10.63 20.73
C ARG A 270 -8.06 11.06 20.42
N LYS A 271 -7.23 10.07 20.07
CA LYS A 271 -5.88 10.27 19.57
C LYS A 271 -5.88 10.30 18.04
N ILE A 272 -4.76 10.61 17.43
CA ILE A 272 -4.63 10.76 15.99
C ILE A 272 -4.65 9.39 15.31
N LEU A 273 -3.82 8.45 15.78
CA LEU A 273 -3.50 7.20 15.09
C LEU A 273 -3.24 6.00 16.02
N ILE A 274 -2.41 6.16 17.05
CA ILE A 274 -2.04 5.09 18.00
C ILE A 274 -2.90 5.25 19.26
N PRO A 275 -3.76 4.26 19.59
CA PRO A 275 -4.61 4.33 20.77
C PRO A 275 -3.81 4.69 22.04
N CYS A 276 -4.34 5.62 22.82
CA CYS A 276 -3.76 6.10 24.08
C CYS A 276 -2.40 6.83 23.98
N ILE A 277 -1.74 6.86 22.82
CA ILE A 277 -0.39 7.42 22.66
C ILE A 277 -0.41 8.67 21.77
N PHE A 278 -0.68 8.49 20.48
CA PHE A 278 -0.51 9.53 19.45
C PHE A 278 -1.73 9.68 18.58
#